data_AF-A0AAE7B294-F1
#
_entry.id   AF-A0AAE7B294-F1
#
_cell.length_a   1.000
_cell.length_b   1.000
_cell.length_c   1.000
_cell.angle_alpha   90.00
_cell.angle_beta   90.00
_cell.angle_gamma   90.00
#
_symmetry.space_group_name_H-M   'P 1'
#
loop_
_entity.id
_entity.type
_entity.pdbx_description
1 polymer ?
#
loop_
_entity_poly.entity_id
_entity_poly.type
_entity_poly.pdbx_seq_one_letter_code
_entity_poly.pdbx_strand_id
1 'polypeptide(L)'
;MVKYIRENRSIFVSVFLLVFVGIVSFGSFFFKFNGGLSSDQQDWGAFGSFLSGTLGVLIAFLAVAWLIKSVQIQKKELSHLKNELKATGMEQQKQTEISALSALISSSESAISVYESKLVAMNNGDKHLHPMEDNILLHNLIHEEERKINFYKNKLESFLSEVYQKRDISIKEKLDEFEEF
;
A
#
# COMPACT_ATOMS: atom_id res chain seq x y z
N MET A 1 13.30 12.76 -16.04
CA MET A 1 13.82 14.10 -15.70
C MET A 1 12.77 15.21 -15.84
N VAL A 2 12.00 15.28 -16.94
CA VAL A 2 10.94 16.30 -17.16
C VAL A 2 9.76 16.22 -16.16
N LYS A 3 9.40 15.01 -15.71
CA LYS A 3 8.33 14.81 -14.72
C LYS A 3 8.67 15.40 -13.33
N TYR A 4 9.95 15.31 -12.94
CA TYR A 4 10.48 15.85 -11.67
C TYR A 4 10.50 17.39 -11.64
N ILE A 5 10.73 18.02 -12.79
CA ILE A 5 10.75 19.48 -12.92
C ILE A 5 9.34 20.08 -12.80
N ARG A 6 8.30 19.36 -13.25
CA ARG A 6 6.91 19.86 -13.22
C ARG A 6 6.32 19.94 -11.81
N GLU A 7 6.69 19.00 -10.94
CA GLU A 7 6.16 18.88 -9.57
C GLU A 7 6.84 19.85 -8.58
N ASN A 8 8.11 20.20 -8.86
CA ASN A 8 8.94 21.03 -7.99
C ASN A 8 9.05 22.50 -8.46
N ARG A 9 8.30 22.93 -9.49
CA ARG A 9 8.36 24.32 -10.00
C ARG A 9 8.20 25.37 -8.89
N SER A 10 7.29 25.15 -7.94
CA SER A 10 7.06 26.08 -6.83
C SER A 10 8.29 26.24 -5.91
N ILE A 11 9.08 25.17 -5.76
CA ILE A 11 10.31 25.16 -4.95
C ILE A 11 11.38 25.97 -5.66
N PHE A 12 11.59 25.73 -6.95
CA PHE A 12 12.57 26.48 -7.74
C PHE A 12 12.24 27.98 -7.81
N VAL A 13 10.97 28.34 -7.99
CA VAL A 13 10.52 29.75 -7.97
C VAL A 13 10.78 30.41 -6.62
N SER A 14 10.47 29.71 -5.52
CA SER A 14 10.71 30.21 -4.16
C SER A 14 12.20 30.44 -3.87
N VAL A 15 13.08 29.51 -4.26
CA VAL A 15 14.52 29.62 -4.05
C VAL A 15 15.09 30.74 -4.93
N PHE A 16 14.66 30.82 -6.19
CA PHE A 16 15.07 31.89 -7.10
C PHE A 16 14.69 33.27 -6.56
N LEU A 17 13.48 33.43 -6.02
CA LEU A 17 13.03 34.69 -5.44
C LEU A 17 13.88 35.11 -4.24
N LEU A 18 14.23 34.18 -3.35
CA LEU A 18 15.10 34.47 -2.19
C LEU A 18 16.52 34.88 -2.63
N VAL A 19 17.10 34.16 -3.60
CA VAL A 19 18.42 34.48 -4.14
C VAL A 19 18.41 35.83 -4.85
N PHE A 20 17.36 36.12 -5.62
CA PHE A 20 17.19 37.40 -6.31
C PHE A 20 17.13 38.57 -5.32
N VAL A 21 16.33 38.47 -4.26
CA VAL A 21 16.25 39.50 -3.21
C VAL A 21 17.61 39.70 -2.51
N GLY A 22 18.35 38.62 -2.27
CA GLY A 22 19.71 38.68 -1.73
C GLY A 22 20.69 39.41 -2.65
N ILE A 23 20.70 39.07 -3.95
CA ILE A 23 21.56 39.71 -4.96
C ILE A 23 21.21 41.19 -5.12
N VAL A 24 19.92 41.54 -5.19
CA VAL A 24 19.47 42.94 -5.30
C VAL A 24 19.89 43.74 -4.05
N SER A 25 19.72 43.18 -2.86
CA SER A 25 20.14 43.84 -1.61
C SER A 25 21.65 44.06 -1.58
N PHE A 26 22.43 43.06 -1.96
CA PHE A 26 23.90 43.15 -2.03
C PHE A 26 24.37 44.15 -3.10
N GLY A 27 23.74 44.15 -4.28
CA GLY A 27 24.02 45.10 -5.35
C GLY A 27 23.70 46.53 -4.94
N SER A 28 22.57 46.77 -4.25
CA SER A 28 22.20 48.09 -3.75
C SER A 28 23.20 48.62 -2.70
N PHE A 29 23.79 47.75 -1.89
CA PHE A 29 24.87 48.12 -0.96
C PHE A 29 26.15 48.51 -1.71
N PHE A 30 26.56 47.72 -2.71
CA PHE A 30 27.75 47.99 -3.53
C PHE A 30 27.65 49.31 -4.33
N PHE A 31 26.46 49.63 -4.86
CA PHE A 31 26.19 50.89 -5.54
C PHE A 31 26.28 52.11 -4.62
N LYS A 32 25.84 51.97 -3.35
CA LYS A 32 25.84 53.08 -2.39
C LYS A 32 27.25 53.50 -1.95
N PHE A 33 28.22 52.59 -2.01
CA PHE A 33 29.63 52.84 -1.64
C PHE A 33 30.55 53.02 -2.86
N ASN A 34 30.01 53.32 -4.05
CA ASN A 34 30.81 53.57 -5.26
C ASN A 34 31.83 52.44 -5.58
N GLY A 35 31.50 51.18 -5.26
CA GLY A 35 32.36 50.03 -5.50
C GLY A 35 33.40 49.70 -4.41
N GLY A 36 33.43 50.45 -3.30
CA GLY A 36 34.23 50.11 -2.11
C GLY A 36 33.44 49.35 -1.05
N LEU A 37 34.12 48.56 -0.21
CA LEU A 37 33.52 48.00 1.01
C LEU A 37 33.60 49.04 2.13
N SER A 38 32.49 49.28 2.86
CA SER A 38 32.54 50.20 4.00
C SER A 38 33.53 49.68 5.05
N SER A 39 34.40 50.58 5.52
CA SER A 39 35.34 50.30 6.62
C SER A 39 34.70 50.46 7.99
N ASP A 40 33.47 51.00 8.05
CA ASP A 40 32.72 51.20 9.29
C ASP A 40 31.84 49.98 9.59
N GLN A 41 31.99 49.44 10.79
CA GLN A 41 31.27 48.26 11.24
C GLN A 41 29.78 48.54 11.44
N GLN A 42 29.39 49.81 11.65
CA GLN A 42 28.00 50.22 11.82
C GLN A 42 27.16 50.01 10.54
N ASP A 43 27.76 50.23 9.36
CA ASP A 43 27.09 50.04 8.06
C ASP A 43 26.77 48.57 7.78
N TRP A 44 27.68 47.67 8.15
CA TRP A 44 27.48 46.23 8.04
C TRP A 44 26.39 45.73 8.99
N GLY A 45 26.29 46.30 10.19
CA GLY A 45 25.18 46.03 11.12
C GLY A 45 23.82 46.46 10.58
N ALA A 46 23.75 47.64 9.97
CA ALA A 46 22.52 48.16 9.36
C ALA A 46 22.10 47.33 8.13
N PHE A 47 23.05 46.96 7.27
CA PHE A 47 22.80 46.07 6.12
C PHE A 47 22.32 44.69 6.55
N GLY A 48 23.00 44.07 7.52
CA GLY A 48 22.59 42.78 8.07
C GLY A 48 21.19 42.82 8.67
N SER A 49 20.82 43.92 9.34
CA SER A 49 19.47 44.11 9.91
C SER A 49 18.40 44.25 8.82
N PHE A 50 18.66 45.00 7.76
CA PHE A 50 17.75 45.15 6.62
C PHE A 50 17.56 43.83 5.85
N LEU A 51 18.67 43.13 5.58
CA LEU A 51 18.68 41.87 4.87
C LEU A 51 17.96 40.79 5.67
N SER A 52 18.30 40.61 6.95
CA SER A 52 17.67 39.61 7.81
C SER A 52 16.20 39.93 8.13
N GLY A 53 15.82 41.20 8.24
CA GLY A 53 14.42 41.61 8.42
C GLY A 53 13.57 41.28 7.19
N THR A 54 14.06 41.66 6.00
CA THR A 54 13.34 41.42 4.73
C THR A 54 13.28 39.93 4.39
N LEU A 55 14.40 39.21 4.48
CA LEU A 55 14.40 37.76 4.28
C LEU A 55 13.61 37.03 5.38
N GLY A 56 13.63 37.50 6.62
CA GLY A 56 12.90 36.88 7.72
C GLY A 56 11.39 36.83 7.45
N VAL A 57 10.80 37.93 7.00
CA VAL A 57 9.37 38.00 6.64
C VAL A 57 9.06 37.11 5.43
N LEU A 58 9.92 37.14 4.40
CA LEU A 58 9.74 36.32 3.19
C LEU A 58 9.87 34.82 3.48
N ILE A 59 10.87 34.41 4.27
CA ILE A 59 11.09 33.03 4.68
C ILE A 59 9.93 32.54 5.54
N ALA A 60 9.42 33.35 6.48
CA ALA A 60 8.27 32.99 7.30
C ALA A 60 7.02 32.73 6.44
N PHE A 61 6.74 33.59 5.46
CA PHE A 61 5.62 33.40 4.53
C PHE A 61 5.78 32.11 3.71
N LEU A 62 6.97 31.87 3.17
CA LEU A 62 7.28 30.67 2.40
C LEU A 62 7.20 29.40 3.24
N ALA A 63 7.65 29.45 4.49
CA ALA A 63 7.57 28.33 5.43
C ALA A 63 6.13 27.92 5.68
N VAL A 64 5.22 28.87 5.92
CA VAL A 64 3.79 28.60 6.09
C VAL A 64 3.19 28.00 4.81
N ALA A 65 3.48 28.57 3.65
CA ALA A 65 3.00 28.05 2.36
C ALA A 65 3.48 26.61 2.10
N TRP A 66 4.74 26.31 2.43
CA TRP A 66 5.30 24.96 2.32
C TRP A 66 4.69 23.99 3.31
N LEU A 67 4.46 24.42 4.54
CA LEU A 67 3.84 23.60 5.57
C LEU A 67 2.43 23.20 5.14
N ILE A 68 1.64 24.15 4.62
CA ILE A 68 0.31 23.87 4.07
C ILE A 68 0.38 22.86 2.93
N LYS A 69 1.28 23.08 1.96
CA LYS A 69 1.48 22.16 0.82
C LYS A 69 1.88 20.76 1.31
N SER A 70 2.80 20.67 2.26
CA SER A 70 3.27 19.41 2.83
C SER A 70 2.13 18.65 3.52
N VAL A 71 1.32 19.33 4.32
CA VAL A 71 0.14 18.73 4.97
C VAL A 71 -0.88 18.25 3.95
N GLN A 72 -1.11 18.98 2.85
CA GLN A 72 -2.02 18.54 1.79
C GLN A 72 -1.51 17.28 1.09
N ILE A 73 -0.22 17.21 0.79
CA ILE A 73 0.40 16.03 0.17
C ILE A 73 0.32 14.83 1.13
N GLN A 74 0.72 15.01 2.39
CA GLN A 74 0.65 13.95 3.41
C GLN A 74 -0.78 13.40 3.58
N LYS A 75 -1.79 14.27 3.57
CA LYS A 75 -3.22 13.85 3.64
C LYS A 75 -3.62 13.04 2.41
N LYS A 76 -3.18 13.46 1.21
CA LYS A 76 -3.47 12.74 -0.03
C LYS A 76 -2.79 11.37 -0.05
N GLU A 77 -1.52 11.31 0.34
CA GLU A 77 -0.78 10.05 0.45
C GLU A 77 -1.42 9.10 1.48
N LEU A 78 -1.84 9.62 2.63
CA LEU A 78 -2.55 8.82 3.64
C LEU A 78 -3.89 8.29 3.11
N SER A 79 -4.62 9.07 2.32
CA SER A 79 -5.87 8.60 1.72
C SER A 79 -5.62 7.50 0.69
N HIS A 80 -4.61 7.64 -0.16
CA HIS A 80 -4.22 6.59 -1.11
C HIS A 80 -3.77 5.33 -0.38
N LEU A 81 -2.89 5.46 0.61
CA LEU A 81 -2.42 4.35 1.42
C LEU A 81 -3.56 3.63 2.15
N LYS A 82 -4.52 4.37 2.71
CA LYS A 82 -5.71 3.78 3.35
C LYS A 82 -6.56 2.98 2.35
N ASN A 83 -6.75 3.50 1.14
CA ASN A 83 -7.51 2.81 0.09
C ASN A 83 -6.79 1.53 -0.36
N GLU A 84 -5.47 1.58 -0.51
CA GLU A 84 -4.64 0.44 -0.85
C GLU A 84 -4.65 -0.61 0.27
N LEU A 85 -4.46 -0.23 1.53
CA LEU A 85 -4.60 -1.15 2.67
C LEU A 85 -5.98 -1.79 2.75
N LYS A 86 -7.05 -1.04 2.45
CA LYS A 86 -8.40 -1.60 2.43
C LYS A 86 -8.55 -2.63 1.31
N ALA A 87 -8.02 -2.34 0.11
CA ALA A 87 -8.01 -3.28 -1.00
C ALA A 87 -7.21 -4.54 -0.66
N THR A 88 -5.97 -4.39 -0.18
CA THR A 88 -5.09 -5.49 0.23
C THR A 88 -5.68 -6.29 1.39
N GLY A 89 -6.29 -5.64 2.38
CA GLY A 89 -6.93 -6.32 3.50
C GLY A 89 -8.11 -7.19 3.06
N MET A 90 -8.92 -6.71 2.11
CA MET A 90 -10.00 -7.50 1.51
C MET A 90 -9.45 -8.68 0.68
N GLU A 91 -8.37 -8.48 -0.07
CA GLU A 91 -7.71 -9.56 -0.84
C GLU A 91 -7.08 -10.60 0.09
N GLN A 92 -6.41 -10.15 1.15
CA GLN A 92 -5.80 -11.02 2.15
C GLN A 92 -6.86 -11.84 2.89
N GLN A 93 -7.97 -11.23 3.28
CA GLN A 93 -9.09 -11.97 3.90
C GLN A 93 -9.61 -13.08 2.97
N LYS A 94 -9.80 -12.77 1.68
CA LYS A 94 -10.20 -13.78 0.68
C LYS A 94 -9.18 -14.89 0.54
N GLN A 95 -7.90 -14.54 0.50
CA GLN A 95 -6.82 -15.52 0.40
C GLN A 95 -6.72 -16.40 1.65
N THR A 96 -6.94 -15.84 2.85
CA THR A 96 -7.00 -16.60 4.09
C THR A 96 -8.16 -17.58 4.09
N GLU A 97 -9.35 -17.17 3.63
CA GLU A 97 -10.52 -18.05 3.54
C GLU A 97 -10.30 -19.18 2.53
N ILE A 98 -9.76 -18.88 1.36
CA ILE A 98 -9.37 -19.89 0.35
C ILE A 98 -8.37 -20.88 0.96
N SER A 99 -7.29 -20.37 1.58
CA SER A 99 -6.26 -21.22 2.19
C SER A 99 -6.82 -22.11 3.30
N ALA A 100 -7.74 -21.59 4.13
CA ALA A 100 -8.39 -22.35 5.18
C ALA A 100 -9.28 -23.47 4.62
N LEU A 101 -10.07 -23.18 3.59
CA LEU A 101 -10.89 -24.21 2.91
C LEU A 101 -10.01 -25.26 2.23
N SER A 102 -8.92 -24.86 1.57
CA SER A 102 -7.96 -25.79 0.98
C SER A 102 -7.28 -26.66 2.03
N ALA A 103 -6.92 -26.12 3.19
CA ALA A 103 -6.35 -26.89 4.29
C ALA A 103 -7.33 -27.92 4.85
N LEU A 104 -8.62 -27.57 5.00
CA LEU A 104 -9.67 -28.51 5.40
C LEU A 104 -9.84 -29.64 4.38
N ILE A 105 -9.86 -29.31 3.08
CA ILE A 105 -9.93 -30.31 2.01
C ILE A 105 -8.72 -31.26 2.10
N SER A 106 -7.50 -30.72 2.18
CA SER A 106 -6.28 -31.53 2.27
C SER A 106 -6.24 -32.40 3.52
N SER A 107 -6.74 -31.90 4.66
CA SER A 107 -6.84 -32.68 5.90
C SER A 107 -7.82 -33.84 5.74
N SER A 108 -8.98 -33.63 5.12
CA SER A 108 -9.94 -34.71 4.86
C SER A 108 -9.41 -35.72 3.85
N GLU A 109 -8.70 -35.28 2.80
CA GLU A 109 -8.01 -36.18 1.85
C GLU A 109 -6.96 -37.04 2.56
N SER A 110 -6.19 -36.45 3.48
CA SER A 110 -5.25 -37.19 4.31
C SER A 110 -5.96 -38.22 5.18
N ALA A 111 -7.11 -37.89 5.79
CA ALA A 111 -7.89 -38.84 6.58
C ALA A 111 -8.40 -40.02 5.73
N ILE A 112 -8.93 -39.74 4.53
CA ILE A 112 -9.36 -40.77 3.58
C ILE A 112 -8.21 -41.70 3.23
N SER A 113 -7.03 -41.16 2.89
CA SER A 113 -5.86 -41.99 2.55
C SER A 113 -5.44 -42.92 3.69
N VAL A 114 -5.58 -42.49 4.94
CA VAL A 114 -5.32 -43.34 6.11
C VAL A 114 -6.36 -44.46 6.18
N TYR A 115 -7.65 -44.16 6.01
CA TYR A 115 -8.70 -45.19 6.01
C TYR A 115 -8.55 -46.19 4.86
N GLU A 116 -8.20 -45.72 3.67
CA GLU A 116 -7.91 -46.58 2.52
C GLU A 116 -6.73 -47.51 2.79
N SER A 117 -5.64 -46.99 3.38
CA SER A 117 -4.48 -47.82 3.74
C SER A 117 -4.86 -48.94 4.72
N LYS A 118 -5.77 -48.66 5.67
CA LYS A 118 -6.31 -49.64 6.62
C LYS A 118 -7.18 -50.69 5.92
N LEU A 119 -8.04 -50.28 4.99
CA LEU A 119 -8.84 -51.20 4.18
C LEU A 119 -7.97 -52.17 3.38
N VAL A 120 -6.88 -51.68 2.78
CA VAL A 120 -5.92 -52.50 2.03
C VAL A 120 -5.21 -53.50 2.96
N ALA A 121 -4.80 -53.07 4.16
CA ALA A 121 -4.17 -53.95 5.16
C ALA A 121 -5.13 -55.06 5.63
N MET A 122 -6.40 -54.75 5.86
CA MET A 122 -7.43 -55.74 6.20
C MET A 122 -7.64 -56.76 5.08
N ASN A 123 -7.74 -56.31 3.83
CA ASN A 123 -7.97 -57.19 2.69
C ASN A 123 -6.79 -58.14 2.42
N ASN A 124 -5.58 -57.74 2.80
CA ASN A 124 -4.36 -58.56 2.67
C ASN A 124 -4.16 -59.55 3.84
N GLY A 125 -5.06 -59.61 4.82
CA GLY A 125 -5.04 -60.57 5.93
C GLY A 125 -4.02 -60.26 7.04
N ASP A 126 -3.54 -59.02 7.12
CA ASP A 126 -2.55 -58.62 8.13
C ASP A 126 -3.21 -58.48 9.52
N LYS A 127 -2.68 -59.19 10.53
CA LYS A 127 -3.30 -59.37 11.86
C LYS A 127 -3.04 -58.22 12.84
N HIS A 128 -2.42 -57.13 12.38
CA HIS A 128 -2.02 -56.00 13.22
C HIS A 128 -3.09 -54.92 13.44
N LEU A 129 -4.37 -55.22 13.20
CA LEU A 129 -5.47 -54.28 13.44
C LEU A 129 -6.15 -54.48 14.79
N HIS A 130 -6.65 -53.37 15.36
CA HIS A 130 -7.40 -53.36 16.61
C HIS A 130 -8.68 -54.22 16.45
N PRO A 131 -9.09 -55.04 17.44
CA PRO A 131 -10.23 -55.98 17.33
C PRO A 131 -11.62 -55.35 17.09
N MET A 132 -11.70 -54.02 16.96
CA MET A 132 -12.93 -53.23 16.88
C MET A 132 -13.12 -52.53 15.52
N GLU A 133 -12.17 -52.70 14.59
CA GLU A 133 -12.14 -51.97 13.32
C GLU A 133 -12.86 -52.78 12.23
N ASP A 134 -14.12 -52.42 11.97
CA ASP A 134 -15.00 -53.07 10.97
C ASP A 134 -14.84 -52.41 9.59
N ASN A 135 -14.82 -53.23 8.53
CA ASN A 135 -14.75 -52.79 7.14
C ASN A 135 -15.91 -51.82 6.79
N ILE A 136 -17.11 -52.11 7.31
CA ILE A 136 -18.29 -51.26 7.11
C ILE A 136 -18.10 -49.90 7.79
N LEU A 137 -17.49 -49.88 8.98
CA LEU A 137 -17.19 -48.65 9.71
C LEU A 137 -16.20 -47.77 8.94
N LEU A 138 -15.13 -48.36 8.38
CA LEU A 138 -14.15 -47.62 7.58
C LEU A 138 -14.75 -47.03 6.30
N HIS A 139 -15.60 -47.76 5.58
CA HIS A 139 -16.31 -47.23 4.42
C HIS A 139 -17.25 -46.07 4.79
N ASN A 140 -17.95 -46.16 5.93
CA ASN A 140 -18.80 -45.08 6.42
C ASN A 140 -17.99 -43.82 6.79
N LEU A 141 -16.81 -43.98 7.38
CA LEU A 141 -15.90 -42.87 7.71
C LEU A 141 -15.34 -42.21 6.45
N ILE A 142 -14.96 -42.99 5.43
CA ILE A 142 -14.53 -42.45 4.13
C ILE A 142 -15.66 -41.64 3.49
N HIS A 143 -16.87 -42.20 3.42
CA HIS A 143 -18.04 -41.47 2.88
C HIS A 143 -18.40 -40.21 3.69
N GLU A 144 -18.09 -40.17 4.98
CA GLU A 144 -18.23 -38.95 5.78
C GLU A 144 -17.21 -37.88 5.36
N GLU A 145 -15.94 -38.25 5.22
CA GLU A 145 -14.89 -37.32 4.78
C GLU A 145 -15.10 -36.86 3.33
N GLU A 146 -15.57 -37.72 2.43
CA GLU A 146 -15.95 -37.34 1.06
C GLU A 146 -17.08 -36.29 1.05
N ARG A 147 -18.09 -36.45 1.91
CA ARG A 147 -19.17 -35.47 2.06
C ARG A 147 -18.63 -34.12 2.56
N LYS A 148 -17.68 -34.13 3.50
CA LYS A 148 -17.01 -32.90 3.99
C LYS A 148 -16.23 -32.23 2.86
N ILE A 149 -15.45 -32.99 2.10
CA ILE A 149 -14.69 -32.47 0.94
C ILE A 149 -15.62 -31.83 -0.07
N ASN A 150 -16.70 -32.51 -0.46
CA ASN A 150 -17.66 -31.98 -1.44
C ASN A 150 -18.33 -30.70 -0.92
N PHE A 151 -18.67 -30.65 0.37
CA PHE A 151 -19.19 -29.43 1.01
C PHE A 151 -18.18 -28.27 0.94
N TYR A 152 -16.91 -28.51 1.31
CA TYR A 152 -15.87 -27.47 1.27
C TYR A 152 -15.52 -27.04 -0.16
N LYS A 153 -15.51 -27.96 -1.12
CA LYS A 153 -15.33 -27.66 -2.55
C LYS A 153 -16.46 -26.78 -3.08
N ASN A 154 -17.71 -27.15 -2.83
CA ASN A 154 -18.86 -26.33 -3.25
C ASN A 154 -18.83 -24.93 -2.61
N LYS A 155 -18.46 -24.83 -1.34
CA LYS A 155 -18.29 -23.55 -0.66
C LYS A 155 -17.19 -22.71 -1.29
N LEU A 156 -16.06 -23.33 -1.63
CA LEU A 156 -14.95 -22.67 -2.33
C LEU A 156 -15.36 -22.19 -3.73
N GLU A 157 -16.08 -23.00 -4.50
CA GLU A 157 -16.58 -22.63 -5.83
C GLU A 157 -17.58 -21.48 -5.77
N SER A 158 -18.52 -21.52 -4.82
CA SER A 158 -19.46 -20.42 -4.57
C SER A 158 -18.71 -19.14 -4.21
N PHE A 159 -17.69 -19.22 -3.36
CA PHE A 159 -16.89 -18.06 -2.97
C PHE A 159 -16.07 -17.50 -4.14
N LEU A 160 -15.45 -18.36 -4.94
CA LEU A 160 -14.67 -17.95 -6.10
C LEU A 160 -15.56 -17.31 -7.17
N SER A 161 -16.74 -17.86 -7.45
CA SER A 161 -17.68 -17.29 -8.43
C SER A 161 -18.14 -15.88 -8.04
N GLU A 162 -18.43 -15.63 -6.76
CA GLU A 162 -18.73 -14.28 -6.24
C GLU A 162 -17.54 -13.31 -6.43
N VAL A 163 -16.32 -13.79 -6.17
CA VAL A 163 -15.09 -13.00 -6.34
C VAL A 163 -14.80 -12.68 -7.81
N TYR A 164 -15.02 -13.61 -8.73
CA TYR A 164 -14.81 -13.40 -10.17
C TYR A 164 -15.87 -12.47 -10.77
N GLN A 165 -17.14 -12.65 -10.42
CA GLN A 165 -18.23 -11.82 -10.91
C GLN A 165 -18.08 -10.35 -10.49
N LYS A 166 -17.66 -10.10 -9.24
CA LYS A 166 -17.43 -8.73 -8.74
C LYS A 166 -16.23 -8.04 -9.40
N ARG A 167 -15.22 -8.81 -9.82
CA ARG A 167 -14.03 -8.28 -10.53
C ARG A 167 -14.39 -7.80 -11.93
N ASP A 168 -15.20 -8.57 -12.64
CA ASP A 168 -15.59 -8.28 -14.02
C ASP A 168 -16.44 -6.99 -14.12
N ILE A 169 -17.34 -6.80 -13.16
CA ILE A 169 -18.14 -5.56 -13.02
C ILE A 169 -17.23 -4.35 -12.79
N SER A 170 -16.22 -4.47 -11.92
CA SER A 170 -15.30 -3.37 -11.62
C SER A 170 -14.39 -2.99 -12.79
N ILE A 171 -14.01 -3.96 -13.64
CA ILE A 171 -13.24 -3.69 -14.86
C ILE A 171 -14.10 -2.95 -15.88
N LYS A 172 -15.36 -3.36 -16.05
CA LYS A 172 -16.30 -2.71 -16.95
C LYS A 172 -16.57 -1.26 -16.56
N GLU A 173 -16.82 -1.01 -15.28
CA GLU A 173 -17.05 0.35 -14.75
C GLU A 173 -15.85 1.28 -14.95
N LYS A 174 -14.62 0.76 -14.81
CA LYS A 174 -13.40 1.52 -15.12
C LYS A 174 -13.23 1.77 -16.63
N LEU A 175 -13.59 0.82 -17.48
CA LEU A 175 -13.47 0.99 -18.93
C LEU A 175 -14.46 2.03 -19.46
N ASP A 176 -15.69 2.05 -18.94
CA ASP A 176 -16.71 3.05 -19.27
C ASP A 176 -16.24 4.47 -18.86
N GLU A 177 -15.55 4.63 -17.73
CA GLU A 177 -14.97 5.90 -17.27
C GLU A 177 -13.79 6.39 -18.13
N PHE A 178 -13.09 5.47 -18.83
CA PHE A 178 -12.01 5.80 -19.76
C PHE A 178 -12.51 6.14 -21.17
N GLU A 179 -13.71 5.72 -21.59
CA GLU A 179 -14.31 6.05 -22.89
C GLU A 179 -15.03 7.41 -22.91
N GLU A 180 -15.30 8.02 -21.75
CA GLU A 180 -15.90 9.36 -21.62
C GLU A 180 -14.91 10.55 -21.74
N PHE A 181 -13.63 10.29 -22.00
CA PHE A 181 -12.56 11.31 -22.22
C PHE A 181 -11.97 11.28 -23.63
#